data_AF-A0A3S4IAR6-F1
#
_entry.id   AF-A0A3S4IAR6-F1
#
_cell.length_a   1.000
_cell.length_b   1.000
_cell.length_c   1.000
_cell.angle_alpha   90.00
_cell.angle_beta   90.00
_cell.angle_gamma   90.00
#
_symmetry.space_group_name_H-M   'P 1'
#
loop_
_entity.id
_entity.type
_entity.pdbx_description
1 polymer ?
#
loop_
_entity_poly.entity_id
_entity_poly.type
_entity_poly.pdbx_seq_one_letter_code
_entity_poly.pdbx_strand_id
1 'polypeptide(L)'
;MLTLDTLNVMLAVSEEGIIEEIILTLLASPQLAIFFEKFPRLKRAISDDLPRWREALRSRLKDARVPPELTEEVMCYQQSQLLGTTQFIVQLPQILALLHRLHSPYAGQAQQLVDSNATFTPALHTLFLQRWRLSLIVQTTALNHQLLEEEREQLLSEVQERMTLSGQLEPVLAENDHAAGRLWDMSAGQLKRGDYQLIVKYGDFLAEQPELKRLAEQLGRSREAKSVPRKDAPMETFRTLVREPATVPEQVDGIQQSDDILRLLPPELATLGITELEYEFYRRLVEKQLLTYRLHGEAWREKVTERPVVHSGF
;
A
#
# COMPACT_ATOMS: atom_id res chain seq x y z
N MET A 1 -2.08 -6.80 -25.47
CA MET A 1 -2.77 -7.79 -24.61
C MET A 1 -3.79 -7.02 -23.80
N LEU A 2 -5.07 -7.44 -23.85
CA LEU A 2 -6.15 -6.79 -23.13
C LEU A 2 -6.14 -7.26 -21.66
N THR A 3 -6.18 -6.33 -20.71
CA THR A 3 -6.35 -6.65 -19.29
C THR A 3 -7.83 -6.73 -18.95
N LEU A 4 -8.18 -7.46 -17.89
CA LEU A 4 -9.57 -7.60 -17.44
C LEU A 4 -10.22 -6.22 -17.17
N ASP A 5 -9.44 -5.27 -16.63
CA ASP A 5 -9.84 -3.88 -16.40
C ASP A 5 -10.28 -3.18 -17.70
N THR A 6 -9.52 -3.34 -18.79
CA THR A 6 -9.91 -2.77 -20.09
C THR A 6 -11.21 -3.38 -20.63
N LEU A 7 -11.46 -4.68 -20.38
CA LEU A 7 -12.71 -5.32 -20.78
C LEU A 7 -13.90 -4.90 -19.91
N ASN A 8 -13.71 -4.80 -18.60
CA ASN A 8 -14.75 -4.36 -17.68
C ASN A 8 -15.15 -2.91 -17.95
N VAL A 9 -14.20 -2.03 -18.26
CA VAL A 9 -14.48 -0.65 -18.71
C VAL A 9 -15.20 -0.63 -20.05
N MET A 10 -14.78 -1.43 -21.03
CA MET A 10 -15.42 -1.50 -22.35
C MET A 10 -16.85 -2.03 -22.31
N LEU A 11 -17.11 -3.00 -21.42
CA LEU A 11 -18.41 -3.63 -21.27
C LEU A 11 -19.29 -2.95 -20.20
N ALA A 12 -18.74 -1.97 -19.47
CA ALA A 12 -19.35 -1.27 -18.34
C ALA A 12 -19.80 -2.22 -17.21
N VAL A 13 -18.98 -3.22 -16.89
CA VAL A 13 -19.24 -4.18 -15.82
C VAL A 13 -18.76 -3.60 -14.48
N SER A 14 -19.66 -3.51 -13.50
CA SER A 14 -19.32 -3.02 -12.15
C SER A 14 -18.59 -4.10 -11.35
N GLU A 15 -17.29 -3.92 -11.14
CA GLU A 15 -16.47 -4.82 -10.32
C GLU A 15 -16.80 -4.70 -8.83
N GLU A 16 -17.24 -3.52 -8.38
CA GLU A 16 -17.37 -3.19 -6.96
C GLU A 16 -18.45 -3.99 -6.24
N GLY A 17 -19.59 -4.26 -6.92
CA GLY A 17 -20.66 -5.09 -6.36
C GLY A 17 -20.26 -6.55 -6.18
N ILE A 18 -19.46 -7.10 -7.10
CA ILE A 18 -19.03 -8.51 -7.07
C ILE A 18 -18.04 -8.73 -5.93
N ILE A 19 -17.13 -7.77 -5.70
CA ILE A 19 -16.18 -7.82 -4.59
C ILE A 19 -16.91 -7.77 -3.23
N GLU A 20 -17.92 -6.93 -3.10
CA GLU A 20 -18.70 -6.83 -1.86
C GLU A 20 -19.50 -8.10 -1.57
N GLU A 21 -20.13 -8.68 -2.60
CA GLU A 21 -20.83 -9.96 -2.49
C GLU A 21 -19.89 -11.06 -1.98
N ILE A 22 -18.69 -11.16 -2.55
CA ILE A 22 -17.73 -12.21 -2.20
C ILE A 22 -17.17 -12.02 -0.79
N ILE A 23 -16.95 -10.78 -0.35
CA ILE A 23 -16.58 -10.50 1.04
C ILE A 23 -17.69 -10.88 2.01
N LEU A 24 -18.94 -10.60 1.67
CA LEU A 24 -20.09 -11.01 2.48
C LEU A 24 -20.18 -12.54 2.54
N THR A 25 -19.98 -13.24 1.43
CA THR A 25 -19.98 -14.71 1.42
C THR A 25 -18.79 -15.31 2.17
N LEU A 26 -17.62 -14.65 2.18
CA LEU A 26 -16.48 -15.05 2.98
C LEU A 26 -16.83 -14.94 4.47
N LEU A 27 -17.33 -13.79 4.92
CA LEU A 27 -17.71 -13.55 6.32
C LEU A 27 -18.87 -14.43 6.79
N ALA A 28 -19.78 -14.80 5.88
CA ALA A 28 -20.88 -15.71 6.15
C ALA A 28 -20.48 -17.20 6.14
N SER A 29 -19.21 -17.52 5.87
CA SER A 29 -18.73 -18.91 5.90
C SER A 29 -18.95 -19.52 7.30
N PRO A 30 -19.56 -20.72 7.39
CA PRO A 30 -19.93 -21.33 8.67
C PRO A 30 -18.72 -21.58 9.58
N GLN A 31 -17.54 -21.81 9.00
CA GLN A 31 -16.30 -22.02 9.73
C GLN A 31 -15.84 -20.75 10.45
N LEU A 32 -15.98 -19.58 9.82
CA LEU A 32 -15.66 -18.30 10.45
C LEU A 32 -16.71 -17.93 11.49
N ALA A 33 -17.99 -18.19 11.22
CA ALA A 33 -19.09 -17.90 12.15
C ALA A 33 -18.93 -18.61 13.49
N ILE A 34 -18.70 -19.94 13.49
CA ILE A 34 -18.49 -20.74 14.71
C ILE A 34 -17.25 -20.25 15.48
N PHE A 35 -16.22 -19.79 14.78
CA PHE A 35 -15.00 -19.31 15.39
C PHE A 35 -15.15 -17.90 15.98
N PHE A 36 -15.91 -17.02 15.32
CA PHE A 36 -16.24 -15.69 15.87
C PHE A 36 -17.08 -15.75 17.15
N GLU A 37 -17.91 -16.78 17.31
CA GLU A 37 -18.60 -17.03 18.57
C GLU A 37 -17.64 -17.38 19.70
N LYS A 38 -16.59 -18.16 19.40
CA LYS A 38 -15.56 -18.53 20.37
C LYS A 38 -14.59 -17.37 20.68
N PHE A 39 -14.27 -16.55 19.69
CA PHE A 39 -13.24 -15.51 19.78
C PHE A 39 -13.72 -14.15 19.25
N PRO A 40 -14.50 -13.38 20.03
CA PRO A 40 -15.06 -12.11 19.59
C PRO A 40 -14.00 -11.01 19.35
N ARG A 41 -12.81 -11.13 19.92
CA ARG A 41 -11.69 -10.19 19.71
C ARG A 41 -11.03 -10.38 18.32
N LEU A 42 -10.94 -11.61 17.84
CA LEU A 42 -10.41 -11.93 16.50
C LEU A 42 -11.35 -11.43 15.39
N LYS A 43 -12.66 -11.36 15.65
CA LYS A 43 -13.62 -10.70 14.77
C LYS A 43 -13.26 -9.23 14.49
N ARG A 44 -12.77 -8.51 15.50
CA ARG A 44 -12.33 -7.10 15.34
C ARG A 44 -11.06 -7.00 14.51
N ALA A 45 -10.09 -7.88 14.77
CA ALA A 45 -8.85 -7.92 14.00
C ALA A 45 -9.09 -8.24 12.51
N ILE A 46 -10.01 -9.17 12.22
CA ILE A 46 -10.40 -9.48 10.83
C ILE A 46 -11.17 -8.34 10.17
N SER A 47 -12.01 -7.60 10.91
CA SER A 47 -12.66 -6.41 10.35
C SER A 47 -11.66 -5.31 10.00
N ASP A 48 -10.53 -5.23 10.70
CA ASP A 48 -9.45 -4.28 10.42
C ASP A 48 -8.65 -4.67 9.15
N ASP A 49 -8.59 -5.97 8.83
CA ASP A 49 -7.93 -6.49 7.61
C ASP A 49 -8.83 -6.46 6.35
N LEU A 50 -10.14 -6.32 6.51
CA LEU A 50 -11.11 -6.30 5.41
C LEU A 50 -10.78 -5.27 4.31
N PRO A 51 -10.38 -4.02 4.63
CA PRO A 51 -10.01 -3.03 3.62
C PRO A 51 -8.76 -3.45 2.82
N ARG A 52 -7.80 -4.12 3.48
CA ARG A 52 -6.59 -4.62 2.84
C ARG A 52 -6.91 -5.74 1.87
N TRP A 53 -7.81 -6.66 2.23
CA TRP A 53 -8.27 -7.72 1.33
C TRP A 53 -9.05 -7.16 0.14
N ARG A 54 -9.89 -6.14 0.35
CA ARG A 54 -10.57 -5.42 -0.75
C ARG A 54 -9.56 -4.88 -1.77
N GLU A 55 -8.51 -4.22 -1.30
CA GLU A 55 -7.50 -3.65 -2.19
C GLU A 55 -6.67 -4.73 -2.89
N ALA A 56 -6.35 -5.83 -2.20
CA ALA A 56 -5.67 -6.98 -2.80
C ALA A 56 -6.51 -7.66 -3.90
N LEU A 57 -7.82 -7.85 -3.67
CA LEU A 57 -8.73 -8.39 -4.69
C LEU A 57 -8.85 -7.44 -5.88
N ARG A 58 -8.92 -6.13 -5.65
CA ARG A 58 -8.93 -5.11 -6.72
C ARG A 58 -7.66 -5.14 -7.56
N SER A 59 -6.48 -5.22 -6.94
CA SER A 59 -5.22 -5.27 -7.69
C SER A 59 -5.09 -6.58 -8.48
N ARG A 60 -5.50 -7.70 -7.89
CA ARG A 60 -5.52 -9.01 -8.57
C ARG A 60 -6.46 -9.04 -9.77
N LEU A 61 -7.65 -8.45 -9.67
CA LEU A 61 -8.56 -8.32 -10.82
C LEU A 61 -7.94 -7.48 -11.94
N LYS A 62 -7.22 -6.40 -11.61
CA LYS A 62 -6.54 -5.56 -12.61
C LYS A 62 -5.40 -6.29 -13.32
N ASP A 63 -4.65 -7.11 -12.58
CA ASP A 63 -3.51 -7.88 -13.09
C ASP A 63 -3.92 -9.19 -13.78
N ALA A 64 -5.15 -9.65 -13.53
CA ALA A 64 -5.69 -10.88 -14.10
C ALA A 64 -5.75 -10.79 -15.63
N ARG A 65 -5.23 -11.84 -16.27
CA ARG A 65 -5.21 -11.95 -17.72
C ARG A 65 -6.50 -12.58 -18.20
N VAL A 66 -7.07 -11.98 -19.23
CA VAL A 66 -8.24 -12.52 -19.93
C VAL A 66 -7.80 -13.74 -20.74
N PRO A 67 -8.60 -14.82 -20.78
CA PRO A 67 -8.41 -15.92 -21.73
C PRO A 67 -8.22 -15.40 -23.16
N PRO A 68 -7.30 -16.02 -23.93
CA PRO A 68 -7.03 -15.59 -25.30
C PRO A 68 -8.27 -15.74 -26.21
N GLU A 69 -9.14 -16.71 -25.96
CA GLU A 69 -10.37 -16.88 -26.77
C GLU A 69 -11.31 -15.68 -26.63
N LEU A 70 -11.50 -15.19 -25.41
CA LEU A 70 -12.37 -14.03 -25.13
C LEU A 70 -11.74 -12.74 -25.67
N THR A 71 -10.42 -12.65 -25.66
CA THR A 71 -9.68 -11.52 -26.27
C THR A 71 -9.94 -11.45 -27.77
N GLU A 72 -9.85 -12.58 -28.48
CA GLU A 72 -10.15 -12.65 -29.92
C GLU A 72 -11.62 -12.31 -30.23
N GLU A 73 -12.55 -12.79 -29.40
CA GLU A 73 -13.98 -12.51 -29.54
C GLU A 73 -14.30 -11.01 -29.36
N VAL A 74 -13.73 -10.37 -28.33
CA VAL A 74 -13.93 -8.93 -28.09
C VAL A 74 -13.31 -8.07 -29.20
N MET A 75 -12.13 -8.45 -29.71
CA MET A 75 -11.51 -7.74 -30.84
C MET A 75 -12.38 -7.84 -32.09
N CYS A 76 -12.96 -9.01 -32.36
CA CYS A 76 -13.91 -9.21 -33.47
C CYS A 76 -15.19 -8.37 -33.28
N TYR A 77 -15.70 -8.30 -32.06
CA TYR A 77 -16.85 -7.45 -31.70
C TYR A 77 -16.56 -5.96 -31.93
N GLN A 78 -15.39 -5.46 -31.49
CA GLN A 78 -14.99 -4.06 -31.72
C GLN A 78 -14.87 -3.72 -33.20
N GLN A 79 -14.28 -4.60 -34.00
CA GLN A 79 -14.22 -4.43 -35.45
C GLN A 79 -15.62 -4.38 -36.05
N SER A 80 -16.51 -5.27 -35.60
CA SER A 80 -17.90 -5.33 -36.07
C SER A 80 -18.73 -4.10 -35.72
N GLN A 81 -18.45 -3.42 -34.59
CA GLN A 81 -19.10 -2.16 -34.24
C GLN A 81 -18.76 -1.01 -35.20
N LEU A 82 -17.58 -1.03 -35.81
CA LEU A 82 -17.12 0.01 -36.74
C LEU A 82 -17.66 -0.18 -38.17
N LEU A 83 -18.21 -1.36 -38.49
CA LEU A 83 -18.70 -1.69 -39.83
C LEU A 83 -20.11 -1.12 -40.07
N GLY A 84 -20.33 -0.60 -41.28
CA GLY A 84 -21.68 -0.31 -41.76
C GLY A 84 -22.45 -1.59 -42.10
N THR A 85 -23.79 -1.52 -42.11
CA THR A 85 -24.67 -2.69 -42.33
C THR A 85 -24.33 -3.52 -43.57
N THR A 86 -23.95 -2.88 -44.68
CA THR A 86 -23.58 -3.58 -45.93
C THR A 86 -22.26 -4.33 -45.83
N GLN A 87 -21.27 -3.77 -45.13
CA GLN A 87 -19.98 -4.41 -44.88
C GLN A 87 -20.10 -5.53 -43.86
N PHE A 88 -20.96 -5.33 -42.85
CA PHE A 88 -21.28 -6.34 -41.85
C PHE A 88 -21.89 -7.59 -42.50
N ILE A 89 -22.83 -7.45 -43.43
CA ILE A 89 -23.43 -8.59 -44.17
C ILE A 89 -22.38 -9.41 -44.92
N VAL A 90 -21.37 -8.75 -45.52
CA VAL A 90 -20.30 -9.44 -46.25
C VAL A 90 -19.37 -10.21 -45.29
N GLN A 91 -19.09 -9.66 -44.11
CA GLN A 91 -18.22 -10.29 -43.11
C GLN A 91 -18.94 -11.27 -42.19
N LEU A 92 -20.28 -11.29 -42.20
CA LEU A 92 -21.10 -12.12 -41.33
C LEU A 92 -20.74 -13.62 -41.35
N PRO A 93 -20.49 -14.27 -42.51
CA PRO A 93 -20.09 -15.68 -42.54
C PRO A 93 -18.74 -15.92 -41.85
N GLN A 94 -17.81 -14.96 -41.94
CA GLN A 94 -16.51 -15.04 -41.28
C GLN A 94 -16.65 -14.87 -39.77
N ILE A 95 -17.49 -13.93 -39.33
CA ILE A 95 -17.80 -13.72 -37.90
C ILE A 95 -18.43 -14.98 -37.30
N LEU A 96 -19.40 -15.59 -37.99
CA LEU A 96 -20.02 -16.84 -37.53
C LEU A 96 -18.99 -17.98 -37.44
N ALA A 97 -18.10 -18.14 -38.43
CA ALA A 97 -17.07 -19.16 -38.39
C ALA A 97 -16.10 -18.97 -37.20
N LEU A 98 -15.73 -17.72 -36.90
CA LEU A 98 -14.91 -17.38 -35.73
C LEU A 98 -15.64 -17.70 -34.41
N LEU A 99 -16.92 -17.32 -34.28
CA LEU A 99 -17.72 -17.62 -33.08
C LEU A 99 -17.86 -19.13 -32.81
N HIS A 100 -17.99 -19.94 -33.87
CA HIS A 100 -18.03 -21.40 -33.73
C HIS A 100 -16.69 -21.99 -33.30
N ARG A 101 -15.59 -21.47 -33.88
CA ARG A 101 -14.24 -21.88 -33.52
C ARG A 101 -13.90 -21.55 -32.06
N LEU A 102 -14.34 -20.39 -31.58
CA LEU A 102 -14.10 -19.92 -30.21
C LEU A 102 -15.11 -20.49 -29.20
N HIS A 103 -16.05 -21.34 -29.64
CA HIS A 103 -17.11 -21.92 -28.82
C HIS A 103 -17.89 -20.88 -28.01
N SER A 104 -18.15 -19.72 -28.61
CA SER A 104 -18.91 -18.65 -27.97
C SER A 104 -20.35 -19.10 -27.70
N PRO A 105 -20.92 -18.83 -26.51
CA PRO A 105 -22.31 -19.13 -26.19
C PRO A 105 -23.30 -18.34 -27.08
N TYR A 106 -22.84 -17.27 -27.73
CA TYR A 106 -23.63 -16.53 -28.70
C TYR A 106 -23.71 -17.21 -30.08
N ALA A 107 -22.80 -18.14 -30.39
CA ALA A 107 -22.68 -18.74 -31.73
C ALA A 107 -23.99 -19.37 -32.23
N GLY A 108 -24.70 -20.10 -31.34
CA GLY A 108 -25.98 -20.72 -31.68
C GLY A 108 -27.11 -19.71 -31.88
N GLN A 109 -27.17 -18.66 -31.06
CA GLN A 109 -28.17 -17.59 -31.22
C GLN A 109 -27.92 -16.74 -32.47
N ALA A 110 -26.64 -16.52 -32.80
CA ALA A 110 -26.19 -15.81 -33.98
C ALA A 110 -26.58 -16.55 -35.26
N GLN A 111 -26.39 -17.87 -35.33
CA GLN A 111 -26.84 -18.69 -36.46
C GLN A 111 -28.36 -18.65 -36.62
N GLN A 112 -29.11 -18.87 -35.53
CA GLN A 112 -30.57 -18.83 -35.58
C GLN A 112 -31.11 -17.50 -36.12
N LEU A 113 -30.50 -16.37 -35.73
CA LEU A 113 -30.88 -15.04 -36.22
C LEU A 113 -30.63 -14.85 -37.72
N VAL A 114 -29.60 -15.51 -38.26
CA VAL A 114 -29.20 -15.40 -39.66
C VAL A 114 -30.06 -16.34 -40.51
N ASP A 115 -30.28 -17.56 -40.05
CA ASP A 115 -31.09 -18.57 -40.72
C ASP A 115 -32.58 -18.17 -40.76
N SER A 116 -33.07 -17.46 -39.73
CA SER A 116 -34.47 -17.01 -39.67
C SER A 116 -34.79 -15.81 -40.56
N ASN A 117 -33.78 -15.07 -41.07
CA ASN A 117 -33.99 -13.81 -41.78
C ASN A 117 -33.32 -13.82 -43.16
N ALA A 118 -34.12 -13.86 -44.23
CA ALA A 118 -33.64 -13.85 -45.62
C ALA A 118 -32.96 -12.52 -46.03
N THR A 119 -33.31 -11.40 -45.39
CA THR A 119 -32.72 -10.07 -45.63
C THR A 119 -32.32 -9.41 -44.31
N PHE A 120 -31.03 -9.07 -44.19
CA PHE A 120 -30.50 -8.41 -43.01
C PHE A 120 -30.78 -6.90 -43.05
N THR A 121 -31.69 -6.45 -42.19
CA THR A 121 -32.03 -5.02 -42.06
C THR A 121 -31.10 -4.33 -41.05
N PRO A 122 -30.98 -2.98 -41.08
CA PRO A 122 -30.21 -2.24 -40.09
C PRO A 122 -30.67 -2.49 -38.64
N ALA A 123 -31.96 -2.76 -38.42
CA ALA A 123 -32.48 -3.10 -37.09
C ALA A 123 -31.95 -4.46 -36.59
N LEU A 124 -31.86 -5.46 -37.48
CA LEU A 124 -31.29 -6.76 -37.15
C LEU A 124 -29.78 -6.67 -36.89
N HIS A 125 -29.06 -5.81 -37.61
CA HIS A 125 -27.66 -5.52 -37.33
C HIS A 125 -27.46 -4.96 -35.91
N THR A 126 -28.26 -3.97 -35.51
CA THR A 126 -28.19 -3.43 -34.14
C THR A 126 -28.55 -4.49 -33.09
N LEU A 127 -29.59 -5.30 -33.34
CA LEU A 127 -30.00 -6.37 -32.43
C LEU A 127 -28.91 -7.45 -32.27
N PHE A 128 -28.23 -7.80 -33.37
CA PHE A 128 -27.11 -8.74 -33.34
C PHE A 128 -25.98 -8.22 -32.43
N LEU A 129 -25.56 -6.98 -32.61
CA LEU A 129 -24.52 -6.36 -31.79
C LEU A 129 -24.95 -6.22 -30.32
N GLN A 130 -26.23 -5.95 -30.05
CA GLN A 130 -26.76 -5.88 -28.68
C GLN A 130 -26.75 -7.25 -27.99
N ARG A 131 -27.23 -8.30 -28.66
CA ARG A 131 -27.22 -9.66 -28.09
C ARG A 131 -25.81 -10.19 -27.91
N TRP A 132 -24.92 -9.91 -28.87
CA TRP A 132 -23.51 -10.27 -28.72
C TRP A 132 -22.87 -9.56 -27.52
N ARG A 133 -23.14 -8.25 -27.36
CA ARG A 133 -22.68 -7.50 -26.17
C ARG A 133 -23.15 -8.12 -24.87
N LEU A 134 -24.44 -8.49 -24.78
CA LEU A 134 -24.99 -9.12 -23.58
C LEU A 134 -24.31 -10.46 -23.29
N SER A 135 -24.05 -11.27 -24.32
CA SER A 135 -23.29 -12.52 -24.16
C SER A 135 -21.88 -12.28 -23.62
N LEU A 136 -21.16 -11.30 -24.19
CA LEU A 136 -19.82 -10.94 -23.74
C LEU A 136 -19.82 -10.42 -22.29
N ILE A 137 -20.83 -9.62 -21.91
CA ILE A 137 -21.02 -9.19 -20.53
C ILE A 137 -21.20 -10.39 -19.61
N VAL A 138 -22.08 -11.34 -19.95
CA VAL A 138 -22.34 -12.53 -19.12
C VAL A 138 -21.09 -13.39 -18.98
N GLN A 139 -20.35 -13.62 -20.07
CA GLN A 139 -19.08 -14.37 -20.04
C GLN A 139 -18.03 -13.66 -19.17
N THR A 140 -17.90 -12.34 -19.31
CA THR A 140 -16.95 -11.55 -18.51
C THR A 140 -17.33 -11.56 -17.03
N THR A 141 -18.61 -11.42 -16.70
CA THR A 141 -19.08 -11.51 -15.31
C THR A 141 -18.87 -12.90 -14.71
N ALA A 142 -19.08 -13.96 -15.50
CA ALA A 142 -18.86 -15.32 -15.05
C ALA A 142 -17.38 -15.61 -14.78
N LEU A 143 -16.49 -15.12 -15.66
CA LEU A 143 -15.04 -15.21 -15.47
C LEU A 143 -14.59 -14.43 -14.23
N ASN A 144 -15.08 -13.20 -14.04
CA ASN A 144 -14.78 -12.39 -12.86
C ASN A 144 -15.20 -13.12 -11.57
N HIS A 145 -16.39 -13.73 -11.57
CA HIS A 145 -16.89 -14.48 -10.43
C HIS A 145 -16.04 -15.73 -10.15
N GLN A 146 -15.66 -16.50 -11.18
CA GLN A 146 -14.79 -17.67 -11.03
C GLN A 146 -13.44 -17.29 -10.42
N LEU A 147 -12.79 -16.25 -10.96
CA LEU A 147 -11.50 -15.79 -10.45
C LEU A 147 -11.60 -15.34 -8.99
N LEU A 148 -12.66 -14.60 -8.64
CA LEU A 148 -12.83 -14.14 -7.27
C LEU A 148 -13.21 -15.27 -6.31
N GLU A 149 -13.94 -16.30 -6.74
CA GLU A 149 -14.20 -17.50 -5.92
C GLU A 149 -12.90 -18.28 -5.67
N GLU A 150 -12.02 -18.42 -6.66
CA GLU A 150 -10.69 -19.03 -6.47
C GLU A 150 -9.86 -18.25 -5.43
N GLU A 151 -9.83 -16.92 -5.53
CA GLU A 151 -9.14 -16.06 -4.56
C GLU A 151 -9.80 -16.13 -3.17
N ARG A 152 -11.12 -16.22 -3.11
CA ARG A 152 -11.87 -16.40 -1.85
C ARG A 152 -11.49 -17.72 -1.18
N GLU A 153 -11.41 -18.83 -1.92
CA GLU A 153 -10.99 -20.13 -1.38
C GLU A 153 -9.56 -20.07 -0.84
N GLN A 154 -8.65 -19.41 -1.55
CA GLN A 154 -7.28 -19.17 -1.08
C GLN A 154 -7.27 -18.35 0.21
N LEU A 155 -7.96 -17.20 0.23
CA LEU A 155 -8.08 -16.35 1.42
C LEU A 155 -8.71 -17.09 2.60
N LEU A 156 -9.74 -17.89 2.37
CA LEU A 156 -10.38 -18.71 3.39
C LEU A 156 -9.39 -19.74 3.95
N SER A 157 -8.59 -20.39 3.11
CA SER A 157 -7.56 -21.32 3.55
C SER A 157 -6.48 -20.62 4.39
N GLU A 158 -6.00 -19.45 3.96
CA GLU A 158 -5.02 -18.67 4.71
C GLU A 158 -5.57 -18.21 6.06
N VAL A 159 -6.80 -17.70 6.08
CA VAL A 159 -7.48 -17.26 7.31
C VAL A 159 -7.67 -18.45 8.25
N GLN A 160 -8.04 -19.62 7.75
CA GLN A 160 -8.14 -20.83 8.56
C GLN A 160 -6.81 -21.26 9.15
N GLU A 161 -5.74 -21.27 8.35
CA GLU A 161 -4.40 -21.57 8.86
C GLU A 161 -4.03 -20.60 9.98
N ARG A 162 -4.21 -19.29 9.77
CA ARG A 162 -3.97 -18.27 10.81
C ARG A 162 -4.85 -18.45 12.04
N MET A 163 -6.11 -18.83 11.87
CA MET A 163 -7.01 -19.14 12.99
C MET A 163 -6.52 -20.33 13.82
N THR A 164 -6.07 -21.42 13.17
CA THR A 164 -5.52 -22.57 13.89
C THR A 164 -4.27 -22.20 14.68
N LEU A 165 -3.39 -21.37 14.10
CA LEU A 165 -2.17 -20.88 14.75
C LEU A 165 -2.51 -19.97 15.95
N SER A 166 -3.40 -19.01 15.76
CA SER A 166 -3.79 -18.10 16.83
C SER A 166 -4.51 -18.82 17.97
N GLY A 167 -5.35 -19.82 17.67
CA GLY A 167 -6.01 -20.64 18.69
C GLY A 167 -5.05 -21.53 19.47
N GLN A 168 -4.00 -22.06 18.84
CA GLN A 168 -2.97 -22.85 19.53
C GLN A 168 -2.07 -21.99 20.43
N LEU A 169 -1.86 -20.73 20.06
CA LEU A 169 -1.02 -19.79 20.82
C LEU A 169 -1.78 -19.08 21.94
N GLU A 170 -3.11 -19.08 21.89
CA GLU A 170 -3.96 -18.47 22.92
C GLU A 170 -3.69 -19.03 24.32
N PRO A 171 -3.70 -20.35 24.62
CA PRO A 171 -3.48 -20.83 25.99
C PRO A 171 -2.12 -20.44 26.56
N VAL A 172 -1.09 -20.30 25.70
CA VAL A 172 0.27 -19.90 26.09
C VAL A 172 0.36 -18.41 26.41
N LEU A 173 -0.46 -17.58 25.75
CA LEU A 173 -0.35 -16.12 25.76
C LEU A 173 -1.59 -15.42 26.32
N ALA A 174 -2.60 -16.18 26.77
CA ALA A 174 -3.92 -15.75 27.25
C ALA A 174 -3.85 -14.84 28.47
N GLU A 175 -2.76 -14.88 29.24
CA GLU A 175 -2.61 -14.06 30.45
C GLU A 175 -2.39 -12.57 30.14
N ASN A 176 -2.07 -12.25 28.89
CA ASN A 176 -2.02 -10.87 28.42
C ASN A 176 -3.31 -10.56 27.66
N ASP A 177 -4.22 -9.81 28.28
CA ASP A 177 -5.50 -9.38 27.66
C ASP A 177 -5.31 -8.66 26.30
N HIS A 178 -4.12 -8.11 26.05
CA HIS A 178 -3.71 -7.47 24.78
C HIS A 178 -3.15 -8.43 23.72
N ALA A 179 -2.90 -9.71 24.04
CA ALA A 179 -2.19 -10.63 23.15
C ALA A 179 -3.06 -11.07 21.97
N ALA A 180 -4.34 -11.42 22.15
CA ALA A 180 -5.13 -12.04 21.08
C ALA A 180 -5.15 -11.26 19.74
N GLY A 181 -5.31 -9.93 19.77
CA GLY A 181 -5.22 -9.09 18.57
C GLY A 181 -3.80 -8.97 18.01
N ARG A 182 -2.80 -8.97 18.90
CA ARG A 182 -1.38 -8.97 18.52
C ARG A 182 -0.93 -10.32 17.94
N LEU A 183 -1.53 -11.44 18.36
CA LEU A 183 -1.26 -12.78 17.81
C LEU A 183 -1.77 -12.90 16.38
N TRP A 184 -2.93 -12.31 16.09
CA TRP A 184 -3.42 -12.18 14.74
C TRP A 184 -2.44 -11.41 13.85
N ASP A 185 -1.97 -10.26 14.33
CA ASP A 185 -0.97 -9.43 13.61
C ASP A 185 0.39 -10.17 13.46
N MET A 186 0.85 -10.89 14.49
CA MET A 186 2.06 -11.71 14.41
C MET A 186 1.93 -12.88 13.44
N SER A 187 0.72 -13.44 13.29
CA SER A 187 0.41 -14.48 12.30
C SER A 187 0.30 -13.94 10.87
N ALA A 188 0.22 -12.62 10.69
CA ALA A 188 0.23 -11.98 9.37
C ALA A 188 1.65 -11.93 8.76
N GLY A 189 2.70 -12.12 9.57
CA GLY A 189 4.03 -12.41 9.07
C GLY A 189 4.12 -13.83 8.51
N GLN A 190 5.00 -14.07 7.53
CA GLN A 190 5.33 -15.43 7.06
C GLN A 190 6.09 -16.19 8.16
N LEU A 191 5.42 -16.55 9.25
CA LEU A 191 5.96 -17.49 10.22
C LEU A 191 6.11 -18.82 9.49
N LYS A 192 7.36 -19.31 9.36
CA LYS A 192 7.57 -20.65 8.82
C LYS A 192 6.91 -21.62 9.80
N ARG A 193 6.25 -22.67 9.29
CA ARG A 193 5.52 -23.66 10.11
C ARG A 193 6.36 -24.28 11.26
N GLY A 194 7.70 -24.18 11.22
CA GLY A 194 8.57 -24.59 12.32
C GLY A 194 8.62 -23.63 13.52
N ASP A 195 8.38 -22.33 13.31
CA ASP A 195 8.64 -21.30 14.31
C ASP A 195 7.55 -21.28 15.40
N TYR A 196 6.27 -21.52 15.04
CA TYR A 196 5.18 -21.52 16.02
C TYR A 196 5.21 -22.75 16.93
N GLN A 197 5.66 -23.91 16.44
CA GLN A 197 5.74 -25.13 17.25
C GLN A 197 6.74 -24.96 18.39
N LEU A 198 7.81 -24.19 18.17
CA LEU A 198 8.75 -23.83 19.22
C LEU A 198 8.09 -22.92 20.25
N ILE A 199 7.30 -21.94 19.82
CA ILE A 199 6.56 -21.05 20.75
C ILE A 199 5.58 -21.85 21.62
N VAL A 200 4.84 -22.81 21.04
CA VAL A 200 3.96 -23.69 21.80
C VAL A 200 4.75 -24.53 22.81
N LYS A 201 5.84 -25.17 22.38
CA LYS A 201 6.72 -25.95 23.27
C LYS A 201 7.30 -25.12 24.41
N TYR A 202 7.73 -23.88 24.13
CA TYR A 202 8.20 -22.96 25.17
C TYR A 202 7.06 -22.53 26.10
N GLY A 203 5.85 -22.39 25.58
CA GLY A 203 4.66 -22.16 26.37
C GLY A 203 4.36 -23.27 27.36
N ASP A 204 4.34 -24.51 26.87
CA ASP A 204 4.16 -25.71 27.69
C ASP A 204 5.27 -25.80 28.76
N PHE A 205 6.51 -25.54 28.38
CA PHE A 205 7.66 -25.51 29.30
C PHE A 205 7.53 -24.42 30.39
N LEU A 206 7.04 -23.23 30.03
CA LEU A 206 6.77 -22.16 31.00
C LEU A 206 5.59 -22.49 31.92
N ALA A 207 4.60 -23.23 31.43
CA ALA A 207 3.49 -23.70 32.25
C ALA A 207 3.94 -24.74 33.30
N GLU A 208 4.91 -25.60 32.95
CA GLU A 208 5.53 -26.56 33.86
C GLU A 208 6.35 -25.90 34.98
N GLN A 209 6.86 -24.68 34.78
CA GLN A 209 7.81 -24.01 35.70
C GLN A 209 7.32 -22.63 36.18
N PRO A 210 6.64 -22.54 37.34
CA PRO A 210 6.03 -21.29 37.81
C PRO A 210 7.05 -20.21 38.21
N GLU A 211 8.28 -20.58 38.55
CA GLU A 211 9.36 -19.62 38.88
C GLU A 211 9.87 -18.89 37.64
N LEU A 212 10.10 -19.62 36.54
CA LEU A 212 10.49 -19.04 35.25
C LEU A 212 9.39 -18.15 34.69
N LYS A 213 8.13 -18.55 34.87
CA LYS A 213 6.99 -17.74 34.48
C LYS A 213 6.95 -16.39 35.20
N ARG A 214 7.16 -16.38 36.53
CA ARG A 214 7.26 -15.12 37.30
C ARG A 214 8.41 -14.23 36.84
N LEU A 215 9.56 -14.83 36.51
CA LEU A 215 10.69 -14.09 35.94
C LEU A 215 10.36 -13.51 34.56
N ALA A 216 9.71 -14.30 33.69
CA ALA A 216 9.27 -13.86 32.36
C ALA A 216 8.24 -12.73 32.45
N GLU A 217 7.29 -12.80 33.37
CA GLU A 217 6.33 -11.72 33.64
C GLU A 217 7.02 -10.44 34.13
N GLN A 218 7.98 -10.56 35.05
CA GLN A 218 8.76 -9.43 35.54
C GLN A 218 9.59 -8.79 34.43
N LEU A 219 10.24 -9.60 33.59
CA LEU A 219 11.00 -9.15 32.42
C LEU A 219 10.11 -8.52 31.35
N GLY A 220 8.95 -9.12 31.06
CA GLY A 220 7.97 -8.60 30.09
C GLY A 220 7.43 -7.23 30.51
N ARG A 221 7.05 -7.07 31.78
CA ARG A 221 6.62 -5.76 32.34
C ARG A 221 7.77 -4.75 32.41
N SER A 222 9.01 -5.21 32.62
CA SER A 222 10.19 -4.33 32.70
C SER A 222 10.55 -3.65 31.37
N ARG A 223 10.13 -4.20 30.22
CA ARG A 223 10.35 -3.55 28.91
C ARG A 223 9.38 -2.41 28.62
N GLU A 224 8.17 -2.42 29.21
CA GLU A 224 7.25 -1.26 29.17
C GLU A 224 7.66 -0.17 30.18
N ALA A 225 8.38 -0.55 31.24
CA ALA A 225 8.97 0.40 32.17
C ALA A 225 10.26 0.98 31.57
N LYS A 226 10.16 2.18 30.98
CA LYS A 226 11.31 3.06 30.70
C LYS A 226 12.31 2.95 31.86
N SER A 227 13.57 2.64 31.53
CA SER A 227 14.68 2.47 32.46
C SER A 227 14.59 3.50 33.59
N VAL A 228 14.18 3.06 34.78
CA VAL A 228 14.25 3.93 35.97
C VAL A 228 15.73 4.04 36.30
N PRO A 229 16.36 5.22 36.19
CA PRO A 229 17.75 5.37 36.56
C PRO A 229 17.88 5.00 38.04
N ARG A 230 18.76 4.07 38.37
CA ARG A 230 19.17 3.85 39.76
C ARG A 230 19.71 5.18 40.29
N LYS A 231 19.25 5.59 41.49
CA LYS A 231 19.67 6.84 42.15
C LYS A 231 21.19 6.98 42.31
N ASP A 232 21.92 5.85 42.30
CA ASP A 232 23.37 5.79 42.54
C ASP A 232 24.16 5.28 41.32
N ALA A 233 23.71 5.58 40.10
CA ALA A 233 24.52 5.30 38.90
C ALA A 233 25.68 6.33 38.83
N PRO A 234 26.96 5.89 38.75
CA PRO A 234 28.06 6.82 38.56
C PRO A 234 27.89 7.58 37.23
N MET A 235 28.12 8.89 37.26
CA MET A 235 28.04 9.75 36.08
C MET A 235 29.26 9.50 35.19
N GLU A 236 29.04 9.18 33.90
CA GLU A 236 30.11 9.11 32.92
C GLU A 236 30.08 10.34 32.01
N THR A 237 31.26 10.87 31.69
CA THR A 237 31.39 12.07 30.86
C THR A 237 31.19 11.71 29.40
N PHE A 238 29.98 11.90 28.89
CA PHE A 238 29.67 11.66 27.49
C PHE A 238 30.03 12.89 26.66
N ARG A 239 31.01 12.76 25.77
CA ARG A 239 31.46 13.84 24.88
C ARG A 239 30.66 13.80 23.59
N THR A 240 29.84 14.81 23.35
CA THR A 240 29.15 14.98 22.06
C THR A 240 29.68 16.22 21.36
N LEU A 241 30.06 16.07 20.09
CA LEU A 241 30.42 17.20 19.25
C LEU A 241 29.14 17.97 18.90
N VAL A 242 29.01 19.19 19.39
CA VAL A 242 27.87 20.07 19.10
C VAL A 242 28.36 21.22 18.21
N ARG A 243 27.58 21.55 17.18
CA ARG A 243 27.84 22.70 16.32
C ARG A 243 27.40 23.97 17.04
N GLU A 244 28.34 24.88 17.28
CA GLU A 244 28.05 26.24 17.72
C GLU A 244 28.60 27.23 16.69
N PRO A 245 27.86 28.30 16.37
CA PRO A 245 28.33 29.32 15.45
C PRO A 245 29.58 29.99 16.03
N ALA A 246 30.71 29.86 15.34
CA ALA A 246 31.97 30.42 15.77
C ALA A 246 32.11 31.86 15.29
N THR A 247 32.71 32.70 16.14
CA THR A 247 33.00 34.10 15.85
C THR A 247 34.15 34.29 14.85
N VAL A 248 34.77 33.20 14.38
CA VAL A 248 35.92 33.22 13.46
C VAL A 248 35.41 33.04 12.02
N PRO A 249 35.70 33.98 11.11
CA PRO A 249 35.14 33.98 9.77
C PRO A 249 35.86 32.98 8.84
N GLU A 250 35.22 31.86 8.48
CA GLU A 250 35.79 30.86 7.55
C GLU A 250 35.11 30.81 6.18
N GLN A 251 33.78 31.05 6.09
CA GLN A 251 33.05 30.97 4.82
C GLN A 251 32.12 32.17 4.61
N VAL A 252 32.01 32.63 3.35
CA VAL A 252 31.00 33.63 2.94
C VAL A 252 29.64 32.94 2.85
N ASP A 253 28.75 33.33 3.76
CA ASP A 253 27.42 32.74 3.91
C ASP A 253 26.32 33.64 3.31
N GLY A 254 26.59 34.94 3.12
CA GLY A 254 25.66 35.83 2.43
C GLY A 254 26.08 37.29 2.36
N ILE A 255 25.10 38.17 2.10
CA ILE A 255 25.26 39.63 2.04
C ILE A 255 24.41 40.24 3.17
N GLN A 256 24.94 41.24 3.86
CA GLN A 256 24.25 41.98 4.92
C GLN A 256 24.50 43.49 4.79
N GLN A 257 23.54 44.29 5.26
CA GLN A 257 23.74 45.73 5.48
C GLN A 257 24.49 45.95 6.80
N SER A 258 25.65 46.58 6.74
CA SER A 258 26.50 46.91 7.89
C SER A 258 27.33 48.16 7.59
N ASP A 259 28.10 48.61 8.59
CA ASP A 259 29.11 49.67 8.50
C ASP A 259 30.56 49.13 8.35
N ASP A 260 30.74 47.82 8.09
CA ASP A 260 32.06 47.19 8.04
C ASP A 260 32.79 47.46 6.71
N ILE A 261 33.64 48.50 6.72
CA ILE A 261 34.38 48.99 5.56
C ILE A 261 35.28 47.89 4.94
N LEU A 262 35.80 46.98 5.76
CA LEU A 262 36.77 45.98 5.31
C LEU A 262 36.14 44.88 4.44
N ARG A 263 34.81 44.74 4.49
CA ARG A 263 34.06 43.66 3.83
C ARG A 263 33.03 44.18 2.84
N LEU A 264 33.17 45.42 2.39
CA LEU A 264 32.26 46.04 1.44
C LEU A 264 32.22 45.27 0.12
N LEU A 265 31.03 45.22 -0.47
CA LEU A 265 30.90 44.71 -1.83
C LEU A 265 31.60 45.67 -2.82
N PRO A 266 32.19 45.15 -3.90
CA PRO A 266 32.83 45.98 -4.93
C PRO A 266 31.95 47.13 -5.48
N PRO A 267 30.60 46.99 -5.62
CA PRO A 267 29.75 48.10 -6.03
C PRO A 267 29.74 49.28 -5.04
N GLU A 268 29.73 49.02 -3.73
CA GLU A 268 29.77 50.10 -2.71
C GLU A 268 31.14 50.81 -2.75
N LEU A 269 32.24 50.07 -2.96
CA LEU A 269 33.56 50.68 -3.17
C LEU A 269 33.61 51.55 -4.44
N ALA A 270 32.92 51.13 -5.50
CA ALA A 270 32.85 51.92 -6.73
C ALA A 270 32.11 53.25 -6.53
N THR A 271 31.12 53.32 -5.62
CA THR A 271 30.42 54.58 -5.32
C THR A 271 31.34 55.63 -4.71
N LEU A 272 32.32 55.23 -3.90
CA LEU A 272 33.34 56.12 -3.34
C LEU A 272 34.29 56.67 -4.43
N GLY A 273 34.50 55.92 -5.52
CA GLY A 273 35.31 56.35 -6.65
C GLY A 273 34.67 57.43 -7.53
N ILE A 274 33.37 57.71 -7.35
CA ILE A 274 32.61 58.70 -8.13
C ILE A 274 32.32 59.91 -7.23
N THR A 275 32.92 61.07 -7.53
CA THR A 275 32.85 62.27 -6.67
C THR A 275 31.42 62.77 -6.40
N GLU A 276 30.49 62.51 -7.31
CA GLU A 276 29.07 62.89 -7.16
C GLU A 276 28.32 62.01 -6.15
N LEU A 277 28.77 60.76 -5.95
CA LEU A 277 28.11 59.75 -5.12
C LEU A 277 28.83 59.52 -3.78
N GLU A 278 29.94 60.22 -3.54
CA GLU A 278 30.72 60.09 -2.30
C GLU A 278 29.88 60.48 -1.06
N TYR A 279 29.07 61.54 -1.17
CA TYR A 279 28.17 61.97 -0.09
C TYR A 279 27.08 60.94 0.21
N GLU A 280 26.58 60.24 -0.81
CA GLU A 280 25.61 59.15 -0.66
C GLU A 280 26.24 57.95 0.07
N PHE A 281 27.49 57.63 -0.24
CA PHE A 281 28.24 56.60 0.48
C PHE A 281 28.40 56.95 1.96
N TYR A 282 28.86 58.17 2.29
CA TYR A 282 28.99 58.58 3.69
C TYR A 282 27.66 58.58 4.45
N ARG A 283 26.57 59.00 3.80
CA ARG A 283 25.23 58.91 4.40
C ARG A 283 24.88 57.46 4.76
N ARG A 284 25.06 56.53 3.81
CA ARG A 284 24.77 55.10 4.02
C ARG A 284 25.69 54.45 5.05
N LEU A 285 26.94 54.90 5.14
CA LEU A 285 27.89 54.45 6.16
C LEU A 285 27.38 54.80 7.58
N VAL A 286 26.93 56.04 7.78
CA VAL A 286 26.37 56.48 9.06
C VAL A 286 25.07 55.74 9.39
N GLU A 287 24.23 55.49 8.38
CA GLU A 287 22.97 54.75 8.52
C GLU A 287 23.16 53.24 8.65
N LYS A 288 24.40 52.72 8.54
CA LYS A 288 24.75 51.29 8.56
C LYS A 288 24.07 50.46 7.46
N GLN A 289 23.85 51.08 6.29
CA GLN A 289 23.15 50.49 5.16
C GLN A 289 24.08 50.01 4.04
N LEU A 290 25.41 49.98 4.25
CA LEU A 290 26.34 49.52 3.22
C LEU A 290 26.29 48.00 3.09
N LEU A 291 26.30 47.50 1.85
CA LEU A 291 26.30 46.08 1.59
C LEU A 291 27.69 45.48 1.83
N THR A 292 27.75 44.49 2.72
CA THR A 292 28.97 43.80 3.17
C THR A 292 28.80 42.29 3.08
N TYR A 293 29.90 41.56 2.88
CA TYR A 293 29.88 40.10 2.95
C TYR A 293 29.71 39.63 4.41
N ARG A 294 28.71 38.76 4.62
CA ARG A 294 28.48 38.06 5.89
C ARG A 294 29.31 36.78 5.93
N LEU A 295 30.20 36.69 6.91
CA LEU A 295 31.03 35.52 7.14
C LEU A 295 30.50 34.76 8.35
N HIS A 296 30.29 33.45 8.20
CA HIS A 296 30.01 32.53 9.30
C HIS A 296 31.07 31.43 9.32
N GLY A 297 31.54 31.07 10.52
CA GLY A 297 32.41 29.91 10.73
C GLY A 297 31.65 28.83 11.49
N GLU A 298 31.76 27.58 11.04
CA GLU A 298 31.28 26.43 11.80
C GLU A 298 32.44 25.84 12.62
N ALA A 299 32.46 26.03 13.94
CA ALA A 299 33.39 25.30 14.80
C ALA A 299 32.69 24.13 15.49
N TRP A 300 33.34 22.97 15.43
CA TRP A 300 32.97 21.82 16.24
C TRP A 300 33.63 21.95 17.62
N ARG A 301 32.83 22.05 18.69
CA ARG A 301 33.34 21.92 20.06
C ARG A 301 32.77 20.67 20.72
N GLU A 302 33.64 19.97 21.46
CA GLU A 302 33.23 18.88 22.32
C GLU A 302 32.44 19.45 23.50
N LYS A 303 31.13 19.23 23.52
CA LYS A 303 30.31 19.50 24.70
C LYS A 303 30.32 18.25 25.57
N VAL A 304 30.99 18.34 26.71
CA VAL A 304 30.98 17.29 27.72
C VAL A 304 29.67 17.39 28.50
N THR A 305 28.81 16.40 28.37
CA THR A 305 27.59 16.29 29.18
C THR A 305 27.66 15.03 30.03
N GLU A 306 27.48 15.19 31.34
CA GLU A 306 27.39 14.06 32.25
C GLU A 306 26.02 13.41 32.11
N ARG A 307 26.00 12.10 31.81
CA ARG A 307 24.78 11.30 31.80
C ARG A 307 24.97 10.06 32.68
N PRO A 308 23.92 9.63 33.41
CA PRO A 308 24.00 8.41 34.20
C PRO A 308 24.14 7.20 33.27
N VAL A 309 25.06 6.28 33.62
CA VAL A 309 25.34 5.07 32.84
C VAL A 309 24.07 4.22 32.70
N VAL A 310 23.61 4.04 31.47
CA VAL A 310 22.56 3.07 31.13
C VAL A 310 23.29 1.81 30.66
N HIS A 311 23.45 0.83 31.54
CA HIS A 311 23.83 -0.50 31.09
C HIS A 311 22.65 -1.12 30.32
N SER A 312 22.71 -1.07 28.99
CA SER A 312 21.98 -2.01 28.16
C SER A 312 22.62 -3.39 28.38
N GLY A 313 22.05 -4.17 29.30
CA GLY A 313 22.39 -5.58 29.41
C GLY A 313 22.02 -6.29 28.10
N PHE A 314 23.00 -7.02 27.54
CA PHE A 314 22.80 -7.93 26.41
C PHE A 314 21.88 -9.09 26.79
#